data_AF-A0A372QBM6-F1
#
_entry.id   AF-A0A372QBM6-F1
#
_cell.length_a   1.000
_cell.length_b   1.000
_cell.length_c   1.000
_cell.angle_alpha   90.00
_cell.angle_beta   90.00
_cell.angle_gamma   90.00
#
_symmetry.space_group_name_H-M   'P 1'
#
loop_
_entity.id
_entity.type
_entity.pdbx_description
1 polymer ?
#
loop_
_entity_poly.entity_id
_entity_poly.type
_entity_poly.pdbx_seq_one_letter_code
_entity_poly.pdbx_strand_id
1 'polypeptide(L)'
;MKNKDLDDAYIRKIEFFQNGQILVLCMRKEQSFALLDLSYFDIDMAFKRIQGEIKEWELVAYVENFQKTLTFARVFTNNESANVYQNMFTAMFSVVKEDTNSEICFHHIDDKGIGCILVDAYPGQALNISLLII
;
A
#
# COMPACT_ATOMS: atom_id res chain seq x y z
N MET A 1 16.35 4.28 26.40
CA MET A 1 15.65 3.80 25.18
C MET A 1 14.81 2.60 25.60
N LYS A 2 13.47 2.70 25.58
CA LYS A 2 12.62 1.51 25.73
C LYS A 2 12.88 0.61 24.52
N ASN A 3 13.07 -0.70 24.74
CA ASN A 3 13.08 -1.69 23.67
C ASN A 3 11.83 -1.43 22.82
N LYS A 4 12.02 -1.02 21.55
CA LYS A 4 10.94 -1.08 20.58
C LYS A 4 10.63 -2.54 20.43
N ASP A 5 9.39 -2.90 20.70
CA ASP A 5 8.86 -4.19 20.34
C ASP A 5 9.11 -4.37 18.83
N LEU A 6 10.00 -5.30 18.47
CA LEU A 6 10.35 -5.53 17.07
C LEU A 6 9.11 -6.00 16.28
N ASP A 7 8.12 -6.53 17.00
CA ASP A 7 6.83 -6.98 16.48
C ASP A 7 5.90 -5.82 16.05
N ASP A 8 6.21 -4.56 16.42
CA ASP A 8 5.53 -3.33 15.95
C ASP A 8 6.52 -2.34 15.31
N ALA A 9 7.40 -2.86 14.44
CA ALA A 9 8.23 -2.01 13.60
C ALA A 9 7.35 -1.27 12.58
N TYR A 10 7.54 0.05 12.42
CA TYR A 10 6.80 0.81 11.40
C TYR A 10 7.28 0.53 9.97
N ILE A 11 8.58 0.29 9.79
CA ILE A 11 9.14 -0.16 8.50
C ILE A 11 8.94 -1.66 8.44
N ARG A 12 8.16 -2.13 7.47
CA ARG A 12 7.72 -3.52 7.35
C ARG A 12 8.50 -4.30 6.31
N LYS A 13 8.89 -3.63 5.22
CA LYS A 13 9.66 -4.26 4.15
C LYS A 13 10.64 -3.29 3.53
N ILE A 14 11.83 -3.78 3.22
CA ILE A 14 12.83 -3.10 2.38
C ILE A 14 13.24 -4.09 1.30
N GLU A 15 13.00 -3.75 0.05
CA GLU A 15 13.31 -4.61 -1.11
C GLU A 15 14.14 -3.85 -2.14
N PHE A 16 15.08 -4.57 -2.74
CA PHE A 16 15.92 -4.11 -3.84
C PHE A 16 15.71 -5.04 -5.03
N PHE A 17 15.30 -4.46 -6.16
CA PHE A 17 15.02 -5.22 -7.36
C PHE A 17 16.15 -5.11 -8.37
N GLN A 18 16.27 -6.09 -9.27
CA GLN A 18 17.36 -6.15 -10.27
C GLN A 18 17.40 -4.96 -11.23
N ASN A 19 16.26 -4.31 -11.45
CA ASN A 19 16.14 -3.11 -12.28
C ASN A 19 16.56 -1.81 -11.55
N GLY A 20 17.10 -1.92 -10.33
CA GLY A 20 17.49 -0.77 -9.51
C GLY A 20 16.33 -0.12 -8.74
N GLN A 21 15.13 -0.70 -8.78
CA GLN A 21 14.03 -0.23 -7.93
C GLN A 21 14.36 -0.49 -6.46
N ILE A 22 14.13 0.53 -5.63
CA ILE A 22 14.11 0.43 -4.17
C ILE A 22 12.65 0.50 -3.73
N LEU A 23 12.26 -0.33 -2.78
CA LEU A 23 10.94 -0.27 -2.14
C LEU A 23 11.10 -0.28 -0.64
N VAL A 24 10.52 0.71 0.03
CA VAL A 24 10.39 0.74 1.50
C VAL A 24 8.93 0.86 1.85
N LEU A 25 8.36 -0.22 2.40
CA LEU A 25 6.97 -0.26 2.86
C LEU A 25 6.91 0.06 4.35
N CYS A 26 6.07 1.04 4.70
CA CYS A 26 5.85 1.49 6.05
C CYS A 26 4.36 1.41 6.41
N MET A 27 4.04 0.62 7.43
CA MET A 27 2.70 0.51 8.01
C MET A 27 2.77 -0.13 9.39
N ARG A 28 1.80 0.15 10.24
CA ARG A 28 1.60 -0.47 11.55
C ARG A 28 0.82 -1.76 11.40
N LYS A 29 1.01 -2.68 12.33
CA LYS A 29 0.28 -3.96 12.32
C LYS A 29 -1.23 -3.76 12.39
N GLU A 30 -1.71 -2.78 13.17
CA GLU A 30 -3.12 -2.43 13.25
C GLU A 30 -3.69 -1.95 11.91
N GLN A 31 -2.87 -1.32 11.07
CA GLN A 31 -3.28 -0.91 9.72
C GLN A 31 -3.46 -2.13 8.81
N SER A 32 -2.73 -3.22 9.01
CA SER A 32 -2.94 -4.48 8.28
C SER A 32 -4.31 -5.08 8.57
N PHE A 33 -4.73 -5.08 9.83
CA PHE A 33 -6.09 -5.52 10.20
C PHE A 33 -7.14 -4.58 9.61
N ALA A 34 -6.97 -3.28 9.77
CA ALA A 34 -7.94 -2.30 9.28
C ALA A 34 -8.07 -2.29 7.75
N LEU A 35 -7.01 -2.62 7.01
CA LEU A 35 -7.04 -2.77 5.55
C LEU A 35 -8.00 -3.87 5.08
N LEU A 36 -8.16 -4.96 5.83
CA LEU A 36 -9.06 -6.06 5.48
C LEU A 36 -10.54 -5.65 5.50
N ASP A 37 -10.87 -4.64 6.30
CA ASP A 37 -12.24 -4.15 6.48
C ASP A 37 -12.60 -3.00 5.52
N LEU A 38 -11.66 -2.55 4.68
CA LEU A 38 -11.93 -1.47 3.73
C LEU A 38 -12.73 -1.98 2.53
N SER A 39 -13.74 -1.20 2.14
CA SER A 39 -14.47 -1.38 0.88
C SER A 39 -13.78 -0.67 -0.30
N TYR A 40 -12.95 0.33 -0.02
CA TYR A 40 -12.13 1.02 -1.01
C TYR A 40 -10.92 1.71 -0.35
N PHE A 41 -9.95 2.07 -1.17
CA PHE A 41 -8.89 3.00 -0.78
C PHE A 41 -8.35 3.75 -2.00
N ASP A 42 -7.64 4.83 -1.72
CA ASP A 42 -7.03 5.70 -2.71
C ASP A 42 -5.51 5.58 -2.64
N ILE A 43 -4.85 5.63 -3.80
CA ILE A 43 -3.40 5.75 -3.90
C ILE A 43 -3.08 7.18 -4.33
N ASP A 44 -2.58 7.96 -3.37
CA ASP A 44 -2.17 9.33 -3.57
C ASP A 44 -0.66 9.43 -3.72
N MET A 45 -0.21 10.20 -4.71
CA MET A 45 1.21 10.48 -4.94
C MET A 45 1.62 11.76 -4.21
N ALA A 46 2.23 11.59 -3.05
CA ALA A 46 2.65 12.70 -2.20
C ALA A 46 4.01 13.27 -2.64
N PHE A 47 4.06 14.00 -3.75
CA PHE A 47 5.30 14.68 -4.21
C PHE A 47 5.82 15.78 -3.27
N LYS A 48 5.05 16.16 -2.25
CA LYS A 48 5.30 17.38 -1.47
C LYS A 48 6.24 17.17 -0.27
N ARG A 49 6.51 15.94 0.14
CA ARG A 49 7.29 15.64 1.36
C ARG A 49 8.74 15.27 1.09
N ILE A 50 9.03 14.65 -0.05
CA ILE A 50 10.37 14.19 -0.40
C ILE A 50 10.84 14.92 -1.65
N GLN A 51 12.01 15.54 -1.53
CA GLN A 51 12.71 16.15 -2.65
C GLN A 51 13.79 15.17 -3.15
N GLY A 52 13.80 14.89 -4.45
CA GLY A 52 14.82 14.05 -5.09
C GLY A 52 14.22 12.88 -5.89
N GLU A 53 15.02 11.83 -6.06
CA GLU A 53 14.67 10.68 -6.89
C GLU A 53 13.69 9.70 -6.22
N ILE A 54 13.56 9.76 -4.89
CA ILE A 54 12.62 8.94 -4.13
C ILE A 54 11.25 9.63 -4.09
N LYS A 55 10.22 8.87 -4.42
CA LYS A 55 8.81 9.24 -4.39
C LYS A 55 8.11 8.56 -3.24
N GLU A 56 7.09 9.22 -2.70
CA GLU A 56 6.22 8.69 -1.66
C GLU A 56 4.83 8.41 -2.23
N TRP A 57 4.34 7.22 -1.95
CA TRP A 57 2.96 6.79 -2.22
C TRP A 57 2.25 6.59 -0.91
N GLU A 58 1.06 7.17 -0.77
CA GLU A 58 0.21 6.99 0.39
C GLU A 58 -1.02 6.17 -0.01
N LEU A 59 -1.26 5.08 0.71
CA LEU A 59 -2.54 4.39 0.68
C LEU A 59 -3.43 5.02 1.72
N VAL A 60 -4.51 5.66 1.28
CA VAL A 60 -5.39 6.44 2.14
C VAL A 60 -6.84 6.01 1.94
N ALA A 61 -7.67 6.12 2.98
CA ALA A 61 -9.11 5.95 2.83
C ALA A 61 -9.84 6.89 3.78
N TYR A 62 -11.01 7.37 3.38
CA TYR A 62 -11.89 8.10 4.28
C TYR A 62 -12.62 7.11 5.19
N VAL A 63 -12.38 7.23 6.49
CA VAL A 63 -13.00 6.37 7.49
C VAL A 63 -14.16 7.12 8.14
N GLU A 64 -15.38 6.70 7.81
CA GLU A 64 -16.61 7.37 8.24
C GLU A 64 -16.71 7.51 9.76
N ASN A 65 -16.33 6.48 10.51
CA ASN A 65 -16.39 6.52 11.98
C ASN A 65 -15.53 7.63 12.59
N PHE A 66 -14.45 8.03 11.92
CA PHE A 66 -13.57 9.11 12.37
C PHE A 66 -13.83 10.44 11.65
N GLN A 67 -14.68 10.43 10.62
CA GLN A 67 -14.94 11.56 9.72
C GLN A 67 -13.64 12.16 9.17
N LYS A 68 -12.67 11.31 8.84
CA LYS A 68 -11.30 11.70 8.44
C LYS A 68 -10.72 10.72 7.42
N THR A 69 -9.88 11.25 6.54
CA THR A 69 -8.97 10.45 5.73
C THR A 69 -7.79 9.99 6.58
N LEU A 70 -7.56 8.68 6.61
CA LEU A 70 -6.42 8.07 7.29
C LEU A 70 -5.47 7.44 6.28
N THR A 71 -4.18 7.51 6.57
CA THR A 71 -3.15 6.76 5.84
C THR A 71 -3.01 5.37 6.46
N PHE A 72 -3.03 4.33 5.65
CA PHE A 72 -2.91 2.93 6.04
C PHE A 72 -1.53 2.36 5.71
N ALA A 73 -0.93 2.79 4.61
CA ALA A 73 0.43 2.43 4.25
C ALA A 73 1.14 3.59 3.55
N ARG A 74 2.46 3.63 3.68
CA ARG A 74 3.34 4.51 2.90
C ARG A 74 4.36 3.66 2.18
N VAL A 75 4.63 3.97 0.92
CA VAL A 75 5.67 3.29 0.15
C VAL A 75 6.61 4.31 -0.46
N PHE A 76 7.91 4.12 -0.20
CA PHE A 76 8.96 4.91 -0.82
C PHE A 76 9.62 4.12 -1.94
N THR A 77 9.71 4.72 -3.12
CA THR A 77 10.30 4.09 -4.31
C THR A 77 10.94 5.11 -5.24
N ASN A 78 11.95 4.72 -6.00
CA ASN A 78 12.65 5.58 -6.97
C ASN A 78 12.14 5.45 -8.41
N ASN A 79 11.05 4.72 -8.64
CA ASN A 79 10.50 4.45 -9.96
C ASN A 79 8.96 4.46 -9.90
N GLU A 80 8.30 4.69 -11.04
CA GLU A 80 6.85 4.86 -11.16
C GLU A 80 6.24 4.09 -12.35
N SER A 81 6.99 3.10 -12.87
CA SER A 81 6.50 2.19 -13.91
C SER A 81 5.40 1.27 -13.38
N ALA A 82 4.63 0.66 -14.29
CA ALA A 82 3.62 -0.33 -13.95
C ALA A 82 4.19 -1.41 -13.00
N ASN A 83 5.33 -2.02 -13.33
CA ASN A 83 5.94 -3.09 -12.53
C ASN A 83 6.23 -2.67 -11.07
N VAL A 84 6.52 -1.38 -10.84
CA VAL A 84 6.72 -0.86 -9.49
C VAL A 84 5.44 -0.97 -8.67
N TYR A 85 4.29 -0.61 -9.22
CA TYR A 85 3.01 -0.72 -8.49
C TYR A 85 2.68 -2.17 -8.15
N GLN A 86 2.94 -3.11 -9.06
CA GLN A 86 2.76 -4.53 -8.75
C GLN A 86 3.64 -4.98 -7.59
N ASN A 87 4.91 -4.57 -7.57
CA ASN A 87 5.82 -4.85 -6.45
C ASN A 87 5.31 -4.22 -5.15
N MET A 88 4.78 -2.99 -5.21
CA MET A 88 4.18 -2.31 -4.06
C MET A 88 2.98 -3.08 -3.48
N PHE A 89 2.03 -3.47 -4.33
CA PHE A 89 0.87 -4.26 -3.89
C PHE A 89 1.27 -5.63 -3.38
N THR A 90 2.19 -6.32 -4.06
CA THR A 90 2.69 -7.63 -3.64
C THR A 90 3.34 -7.54 -2.26
N ALA A 91 4.19 -6.54 -2.03
CA ALA A 91 4.82 -6.32 -0.73
C ALA A 91 3.77 -6.03 0.37
N MET A 92 2.78 -5.18 0.07
CA MET A 92 1.71 -4.85 1.00
C MET A 92 0.85 -6.07 1.36
N PHE A 93 0.38 -6.83 0.36
CA PHE A 93 -0.47 -7.99 0.59
C PHE A 93 0.27 -9.09 1.35
N SER A 94 1.57 -9.27 1.10
CA SER A 94 2.43 -10.16 1.90
C SER A 94 2.43 -9.74 3.37
N VAL A 95 2.65 -8.45 3.66
CA VAL A 95 2.66 -7.95 5.04
C VAL A 95 1.30 -8.11 5.71
N VAL A 96 0.20 -7.84 5.00
CA VAL A 96 -1.15 -8.06 5.52
C VAL A 96 -1.39 -9.53 5.83
N LYS A 97 -0.96 -10.44 4.95
CA LYS A 97 -1.06 -11.88 5.17
C LYS A 97 -0.24 -12.34 6.37
N GLU A 98 0.98 -11.85 6.51
CA GLU A 98 1.86 -12.16 7.64
C GLU A 98 1.29 -11.66 8.97
N ASP A 99 0.67 -10.47 8.99
CA ASP A 99 0.12 -9.88 10.20
C ASP A 99 -1.17 -10.51 10.68
N THR A 100 -2.03 -10.89 9.73
CA THR A 100 -3.44 -11.21 9.99
C THR A 100 -3.79 -12.67 9.72
N ASN A 101 -2.89 -13.42 9.07
CA ASN A 101 -3.15 -14.73 8.45
C ASN A 101 -4.31 -14.72 7.41
N SER A 102 -4.79 -13.54 7.02
CA SER A 102 -5.88 -13.33 6.06
C SER A 102 -5.35 -12.66 4.79
N GLU A 103 -6.03 -12.87 3.68
CA GLU A 103 -5.68 -12.24 2.40
C GLU A 103 -6.57 -11.03 2.15
N ILE A 104 -6.03 -10.04 1.43
CA ILE A 104 -6.87 -9.02 0.84
C ILE A 104 -7.72 -9.68 -0.24
N CYS A 105 -9.03 -9.56 -0.08
CA CYS A 105 -10.02 -10.02 -1.04
C CYS A 105 -10.56 -8.84 -1.84
N PHE A 106 -11.03 -9.13 -3.05
CA PHE A 106 -11.68 -8.15 -3.90
C PHE A 106 -13.12 -8.53 -4.18
N HIS A 107 -14.02 -7.56 -4.05
CA HIS A 107 -15.46 -7.83 -4.10
C HIS A 107 -15.90 -8.48 -5.43
N HIS A 108 -15.29 -8.12 -6.55
CA HIS A 108 -15.64 -8.65 -7.87
C HIS A 108 -15.05 -10.03 -8.17
N ILE A 109 -14.12 -10.53 -7.34
CA ILE A 109 -13.54 -11.89 -7.43
C ILE A 109 -14.10 -12.80 -6.34
N ASP A 110 -14.18 -12.29 -5.11
CA ASP A 110 -14.43 -13.07 -3.89
C ASP A 110 -15.82 -12.83 -3.26
N ASP A 111 -16.66 -11.97 -3.86
CA ASP A 111 -17.93 -11.47 -3.31
C ASP A 111 -17.79 -10.77 -1.94
N LYS A 112 -16.57 -10.33 -1.58
CA LYS A 112 -16.23 -9.63 -0.34
C LYS A 112 -14.95 -8.80 -0.47
N GLY A 113 -14.73 -7.88 0.47
CA GLY A 113 -13.49 -7.09 0.56
C GLY A 113 -13.55 -5.84 -0.31
N ILE A 114 -12.42 -5.51 -0.92
CA ILE A 114 -12.19 -4.23 -1.60
C ILE A 114 -12.95 -4.22 -2.93
N GLY A 115 -13.91 -3.32 -3.07
CA GLY A 115 -14.67 -3.14 -4.31
C GLY A 115 -14.04 -2.14 -5.27
N CYS A 116 -13.17 -1.25 -4.79
CA CYS A 116 -12.57 -0.22 -5.62
C CYS A 116 -11.20 0.23 -5.10
N ILE A 117 -10.27 0.48 -6.02
CA ILE A 117 -9.03 1.22 -5.75
C ILE A 117 -9.09 2.49 -6.58
N LEU A 118 -9.10 3.65 -5.92
CA LEU A 118 -9.02 4.94 -6.59
C LEU A 118 -7.56 5.33 -6.76
N VAL A 119 -7.19 5.81 -7.93
CA VAL A 119 -5.83 6.24 -8.22
C VAL A 119 -5.82 7.55 -8.97
N ASP A 120 -4.73 8.29 -8.83
CA ASP A 120 -4.49 9.47 -9.66
C ASP A 120 -4.40 9.07 -11.15
N ALA A 121 -4.65 10.01 -12.06
CA ALA A 121 -4.70 9.74 -13.49
C ALA A 121 -3.29 9.60 -14.12
N TYR A 122 -2.36 8.93 -13.43
CA TYR A 122 -1.02 8.65 -13.94
C TYR A 122 -1.02 7.38 -14.81
N PRO A 123 -0.50 7.41 -16.05
CA PRO A 123 -0.57 6.27 -16.98
C PRO A 123 0.00 4.95 -16.43
N GLY A 124 1.02 5.02 -15.56
CA GLY A 124 1.61 3.84 -14.92
C GLY A 124 0.65 3.13 -13.94
N GLN A 125 -0.29 3.85 -13.34
CA GLN A 125 -1.28 3.31 -12.40
C GLN A 125 -2.41 2.58 -13.13
N ALA A 126 -2.98 3.21 -14.17
CA ALA A 126 -4.10 2.64 -14.93
C ALA A 126 -3.77 1.29 -15.58
N LEU A 127 -2.52 1.12 -16.06
CA LEU A 127 -2.11 -0.08 -16.78
C LEU A 127 -1.99 -1.32 -15.88
N ASN A 128 -1.51 -1.17 -14.64
CA ASN A 128 -1.26 -2.32 -13.76
C ASN A 128 -2.42 -2.67 -12.83
N ILE A 129 -3.23 -1.69 -12.42
CA ILE A 129 -4.42 -1.97 -11.58
C ILE A 129 -5.36 -2.93 -12.29
N SER A 130 -5.50 -2.76 -13.62
CA SER A 130 -6.27 -3.70 -14.44
C SER A 130 -5.70 -5.13 -14.42
N LEU A 131 -4.39 -5.33 -14.24
CA LEU A 131 -3.77 -6.65 -14.17
C LEU A 131 -3.85 -7.30 -12.78
N LEU A 132 -3.94 -6.50 -11.72
CA LEU A 132 -3.99 -6.97 -10.33
C LEU A 132 -5.41 -7.45 -9.93
N ILE A 133 -6.41 -7.09 -10.74
CA ILE A 133 -7.85 -7.19 -10.47
C ILE A 133 -8.53 -8.20 -11.44
N ILE A 134 -7.80 -8.88 -12.31
CA ILE A 134 -8.30 -9.94 -13.22
C ILE A 134 -7.67 -11.27 -12.83
#